data_AF-A0A2E7ACP5-F1
#
_entry.id   AF-A0A2E7ACP5-F1
#
_cell.length_a   1.000
_cell.length_b   1.000
_cell.length_c   1.000
_cell.angle_alpha   90.00
_cell.angle_beta   90.00
_cell.angle_gamma   90.00
#
_symmetry.space_group_name_H-M   'P 1'
#
loop_
_entity.id
_entity.type
_entity.pdbx_description
1 polymer ?
#
loop_
_entity_poly.entity_id
_entity_poly.type
_entity_poly.pdbx_seq_one_letter_code
_entity_poly.pdbx_strand_id
1 'polypeptide(L)'
;MEDPIGSVVNSLAESFGIAEVTMQLLIGATGLLLLGIGFHRSTESYSVRASIAGWPLIGLFFYLYSDHYVEIADPVLVLMTAGALPAGIGMSYWEARGEAVHSGTLHWLRGCVVWSMLPYYAVYSIPQLNMGFVYFTALSAEWMLEFSGIGGYAVGEMMVERFGHAPIPVSDWEGNRWILSEPLGEAGFFVPMNDSEGGNVVAFILACSAFQSMAVFIGAIVALSSVHWKRKLRALLIALPTIHVLNVFRNAGIVWLTDAYPSWSLFGMGMFDFAHSYAAKFASLFAMFLMAIALFDLLPELHRHIMRVLNPLMGALGPKQVPSDHS
;
A
#
# COMPACT_ATOMS: atom_id res chain seq x y z
N MET A 1 1.42 12.36 -23.57
CA MET A 1 0.52 11.48 -24.34
C MET A 1 -0.48 10.98 -23.33
N GLU A 2 -1.75 11.26 -23.52
CA GLU A 2 -2.79 10.76 -22.61
C GLU A 2 -2.86 9.24 -22.71
N ASP A 3 -2.95 8.56 -21.57
CA ASP A 3 -3.11 7.13 -21.52
C ASP A 3 -4.48 6.73 -22.13
N PRO A 4 -4.51 5.88 -23.17
CA PRO A 4 -5.76 5.48 -23.82
C PRO A 4 -6.71 4.72 -22.89
N ILE A 5 -6.21 4.08 -21.82
CA ILE A 5 -7.06 3.35 -20.88
C ILE A 5 -7.66 4.32 -19.85
N GLY A 6 -6.84 5.19 -19.25
CA GLY A 6 -7.27 6.25 -18.35
C GLY A 6 -8.31 7.18 -18.98
N SER A 7 -8.07 7.65 -20.22
CA SER A 7 -9.03 8.50 -20.96
C SER A 7 -10.41 7.85 -21.16
N VAL A 8 -10.47 6.54 -21.41
CA VAL A 8 -11.76 5.81 -21.52
C VAL A 8 -12.47 5.74 -20.17
N VAL A 9 -11.73 5.46 -19.09
CA VAL A 9 -12.30 5.43 -17.73
C VAL A 9 -12.79 6.82 -17.32
N ASN A 10 -12.07 7.87 -17.69
CA ASN A 10 -12.43 9.26 -17.39
C ASN A 10 -13.68 9.68 -18.16
N SER A 11 -13.76 9.32 -19.45
CA SER A 11 -14.98 9.52 -20.25
C SER A 11 -16.19 8.81 -19.65
N LEU A 12 -16.00 7.60 -19.10
CA LEU A 12 -17.05 6.87 -18.39
C LEU A 12 -17.42 7.57 -17.08
N ALA A 13 -16.45 8.01 -16.28
CA ALA A 13 -16.69 8.73 -15.03
C ALA A 13 -17.52 10.00 -15.27
N GLU A 14 -17.16 10.78 -16.29
CA GLU A 14 -17.90 11.97 -16.74
C GLU A 14 -19.34 11.63 -17.15
N SER A 15 -19.54 10.51 -17.87
CA SER A 15 -20.88 10.07 -18.28
C SER A 15 -21.81 9.74 -17.11
N PHE A 16 -21.24 9.32 -15.98
CA PHE A 16 -21.96 9.05 -14.73
C PHE A 16 -21.98 10.25 -13.78
N GLY A 17 -21.31 11.36 -14.12
CA GLY A 17 -21.23 12.56 -13.29
C GLY A 17 -20.47 12.35 -11.98
N ILE A 18 -19.51 11.41 -11.94
CA ILE A 18 -18.70 11.11 -10.76
C ILE A 18 -17.24 11.52 -10.98
N ALA A 19 -16.55 11.88 -9.89
CA ALA A 19 -15.13 12.18 -9.95
C ALA A 19 -14.31 10.95 -10.37
N GLU A 20 -13.21 11.17 -11.08
CA GLU A 20 -12.29 10.12 -11.54
C GLU A 20 -11.82 9.22 -10.39
N VAL A 21 -11.38 9.80 -9.27
CA VAL A 21 -10.96 9.08 -8.07
C VAL A 21 -12.08 8.17 -7.54
N THR A 22 -13.33 8.62 -7.60
CA THR A 22 -14.49 7.81 -7.19
C THR A 22 -14.68 6.62 -8.11
N MET A 23 -14.57 6.80 -9.43
CA MET A 23 -14.66 5.71 -10.41
C MET A 23 -13.55 4.68 -10.20
N GLN A 24 -12.32 5.13 -9.97
CA GLN A 24 -11.19 4.27 -9.65
C GLN A 24 -11.48 3.42 -8.39
N LEU A 25 -11.93 4.05 -7.30
CA LEU A 25 -12.29 3.36 -6.06
C LEU A 25 -13.43 2.35 -6.26
N LEU A 26 -14.42 2.64 -7.11
CA LEU A 26 -15.50 1.72 -7.44
C LEU A 26 -15.02 0.50 -8.23
N ILE A 27 -14.11 0.69 -9.20
CA ILE A 27 -13.46 -0.41 -9.93
C ILE A 27 -12.72 -1.32 -8.95
N GLY A 28 -11.90 -0.74 -8.08
CA GLY A 28 -11.15 -1.46 -7.06
C GLY A 28 -12.06 -2.20 -6.07
N ALA A 29 -13.10 -1.55 -5.56
CA ALA A 29 -14.08 -2.15 -4.65
C ALA A 29 -14.85 -3.31 -5.30
N THR A 30 -15.21 -3.18 -6.58
CA THR A 30 -15.89 -4.24 -7.34
C THR A 30 -14.97 -5.43 -7.55
N GLY A 31 -13.72 -5.20 -7.96
CA GLY A 31 -12.71 -6.25 -8.07
C GLY A 31 -12.47 -6.96 -6.74
N LEU A 32 -12.40 -6.20 -5.65
CA LEU A 32 -12.19 -6.70 -4.30
C LEU A 32 -13.36 -7.58 -3.83
N LEU A 33 -14.60 -7.16 -4.09
CA LEU A 33 -15.81 -7.92 -3.77
C LEU A 33 -15.83 -9.25 -4.53
N LEU A 34 -15.50 -9.24 -5.82
CA LEU A 34 -15.45 -10.45 -6.64
C LEU A 34 -14.36 -11.43 -6.17
N LEU A 35 -13.15 -10.95 -5.86
CA LEU A 35 -12.10 -11.77 -5.26
C LEU A 35 -12.49 -12.26 -3.85
N GLY A 36 -13.20 -11.45 -3.07
CA GLY A 36 -13.72 -11.80 -1.75
C GLY A 36 -14.74 -12.95 -1.81
N ILE A 37 -15.67 -12.89 -2.77
CA ILE A 37 -16.55 -14.01 -3.09
C ILE A 37 -15.72 -15.24 -3.50
N GLY A 38 -14.73 -15.03 -4.37
CA GLY A 38 -13.79 -16.06 -4.81
C GLY A 38 -13.06 -16.76 -3.65
N PHE A 39 -12.70 -16.01 -2.62
CA PHE A 39 -12.01 -16.52 -1.44
C PHE A 39 -12.98 -17.22 -0.47
N HIS A 40 -14.03 -16.55 -0.01
CA HIS A 40 -14.92 -17.06 1.03
C HIS A 40 -15.87 -18.17 0.56
N ARG A 41 -16.23 -18.19 -0.73
CA ARG A 41 -17.14 -19.18 -1.32
C ARG A 41 -16.41 -20.18 -2.20
N SER A 42 -15.17 -20.53 -1.86
CA SER A 42 -14.27 -21.36 -2.69
C SER A 42 -14.81 -22.74 -3.10
N THR A 43 -15.79 -23.28 -2.39
CA THR A 43 -16.45 -24.56 -2.73
C THR A 43 -17.54 -24.42 -3.80
N GLU A 44 -17.96 -23.20 -4.12
CA GLU A 44 -19.07 -22.92 -5.02
C GLU A 44 -18.63 -22.77 -6.47
N SER A 45 -19.48 -23.19 -7.41
CA SER A 45 -19.18 -23.16 -8.85
C SER A 45 -18.96 -21.75 -9.43
N TYR A 46 -19.52 -20.71 -8.79
CA TYR A 46 -19.36 -19.32 -9.22
C TYR A 46 -18.10 -18.64 -8.67
N SER A 47 -17.39 -19.23 -7.71
CA SER A 47 -16.20 -18.64 -7.09
C SER A 47 -15.06 -18.40 -8.10
N VAL A 48 -14.83 -19.37 -8.98
CA VAL A 48 -13.80 -19.27 -10.02
C VAL A 48 -14.15 -18.15 -11.01
N ARG A 49 -15.41 -18.10 -11.48
CA ARG A 49 -15.86 -17.03 -12.40
C ARG A 49 -15.76 -15.64 -11.78
N ALA A 50 -16.13 -15.50 -10.51
CA ALA A 50 -15.97 -14.24 -9.79
C ALA A 50 -14.47 -13.86 -9.71
N SER A 51 -13.59 -14.81 -9.42
CA SER A 51 -12.15 -14.55 -9.32
C SER A 51 -11.53 -14.15 -10.67
N ILE A 52 -11.92 -14.83 -11.77
CA ILE A 52 -11.50 -14.50 -13.14
C ILE A 52 -11.86 -13.06 -13.50
N ALA A 53 -13.06 -12.59 -13.12
CA ALA A 53 -13.48 -11.21 -13.36
C ALA A 53 -12.84 -10.20 -12.38
N GLY A 54 -12.54 -10.63 -11.15
CA GLY A 54 -11.94 -9.77 -10.13
C GLY A 54 -10.49 -9.38 -10.41
N TRP A 55 -9.66 -10.32 -10.92
CA TRP A 55 -8.23 -10.07 -11.15
C TRP A 55 -7.93 -8.90 -12.09
N PRO A 56 -8.57 -8.77 -13.28
CA PRO A 56 -8.35 -7.63 -14.16
C PRO A 56 -8.84 -6.31 -13.58
N LEU A 57 -9.92 -6.31 -12.78
CA LEU A 57 -10.42 -5.10 -12.14
C LEU A 57 -9.45 -4.57 -11.07
N ILE A 58 -8.86 -5.46 -10.27
CA ILE A 58 -7.79 -5.06 -9.34
C ILE A 58 -6.55 -4.58 -10.09
N GLY A 59 -6.17 -5.25 -11.19
CA GLY A 59 -5.07 -4.80 -12.04
C GLY A 59 -5.31 -3.41 -12.64
N LEU A 60 -6.53 -3.17 -13.13
CA LEU A 60 -6.95 -1.88 -13.66
C LEU A 60 -6.95 -0.79 -12.58
N PHE A 61 -7.45 -1.10 -11.38
CA PHE A 61 -7.44 -0.17 -10.26
C PHE A 61 -6.03 0.37 -9.98
N PHE A 62 -5.03 -0.51 -9.87
CA PHE A 62 -3.64 -0.06 -9.65
C PHE A 62 -3.02 0.63 -10.87
N TYR A 63 -3.36 0.18 -12.08
CA TYR A 63 -2.89 0.78 -13.31
C TYR A 63 -3.33 2.24 -13.43
N LEU A 64 -4.56 2.58 -13.05
CA LEU A 64 -5.07 3.96 -13.11
C LEU A 64 -4.31 4.94 -12.19
N TYR A 65 -3.56 4.45 -11.21
CA TYR A 65 -2.64 5.29 -10.41
C TYR A 65 -1.29 5.56 -11.10
N SER A 66 -0.99 4.93 -12.25
CA SER A 66 0.31 5.12 -12.90
C SER A 66 0.55 6.56 -13.30
N ASP A 67 -0.49 7.27 -13.74
CA ASP A 67 -0.39 8.66 -14.20
C ASP A 67 0.10 9.58 -13.08
N HIS A 68 -0.46 9.44 -11.88
CA HIS A 68 0.02 10.16 -10.70
C HIS A 68 1.52 9.89 -10.42
N TYR A 69 1.98 8.64 -10.54
CA TYR A 69 3.39 8.32 -10.33
C TYR A 69 4.32 8.79 -11.45
N VAL A 70 3.79 8.98 -12.66
CA VAL A 70 4.51 9.63 -13.76
C VAL A 70 4.72 11.11 -13.45
N GLU A 71 3.70 11.80 -12.92
CA GLU A 71 3.77 13.22 -12.56
C GLU A 71 4.84 13.48 -11.49
N ILE A 72 4.94 12.62 -10.46
CA ILE A 72 5.96 12.73 -9.41
C ILE A 72 7.30 12.06 -9.77
N ALA A 73 7.47 11.61 -11.02
CA ALA A 73 8.69 11.02 -11.55
C ALA A 73 9.28 9.86 -10.72
N ASP A 74 8.45 8.96 -10.18
CA ASP A 74 8.91 7.73 -9.50
C ASP A 74 8.90 6.53 -10.48
N PRO A 75 10.03 6.20 -11.14
CA PRO A 75 10.06 5.18 -12.17
C PRO A 75 9.76 3.76 -11.66
N VAL A 76 10.01 3.50 -10.37
CA VAL A 76 9.75 2.19 -9.77
C VAL A 76 8.25 1.99 -9.61
N LEU A 77 7.57 2.99 -9.05
CA LEU A 77 6.12 2.91 -8.86
C LEU A 77 5.38 2.94 -10.18
N VAL A 78 5.83 3.70 -11.18
CA VAL A 78 5.29 3.64 -12.56
C VAL A 78 5.37 2.24 -13.13
N LEU A 79 6.53 1.56 -13.03
CA LEU A 79 6.67 0.19 -13.53
C LEU A 79 5.74 -0.79 -12.80
N MET A 80 5.63 -0.65 -11.47
CA MET A 80 4.81 -1.53 -10.65
C MET A 80 3.30 -1.34 -10.90
N THR A 81 2.82 -0.10 -11.01
CA THR A 81 1.40 0.20 -11.27
C THR A 81 1.02 -0.11 -12.71
N ALA A 82 1.84 0.28 -13.70
CA ALA A 82 1.60 -0.07 -15.09
C ALA A 82 1.62 -1.59 -15.33
N GLY A 83 2.51 -2.31 -14.63
CA GLY A 83 2.60 -3.77 -14.67
C GLY A 83 1.43 -4.49 -13.99
N ALA A 84 0.64 -3.80 -13.16
CA ALA A 84 -0.45 -4.39 -12.40
C ALA A 84 -1.60 -4.89 -13.30
N LEU A 85 -1.94 -4.17 -14.37
CA LEU A 85 -3.00 -4.58 -15.30
C LEU A 85 -2.62 -5.85 -16.08
N PRO A 86 -1.45 -5.94 -16.75
CA PRO A 86 -0.98 -7.19 -17.35
C PRO A 86 -0.91 -8.34 -16.33
N ALA A 87 -0.43 -8.08 -15.11
CA ALA A 87 -0.40 -9.09 -14.04
C ALA A 87 -1.80 -9.56 -13.67
N GLY A 88 -2.78 -8.66 -13.52
CA GLY A 88 -4.18 -8.99 -13.27
C GLY A 88 -4.80 -9.85 -14.38
N ILE A 89 -4.51 -9.55 -15.64
CA ILE A 89 -4.94 -10.37 -16.78
C ILE A 89 -4.26 -11.75 -16.75
N GLY A 90 -2.95 -11.80 -16.48
CA GLY A 90 -2.20 -13.05 -16.34
C GLY A 90 -2.74 -13.94 -15.22
N MET A 91 -3.10 -13.33 -14.07
CA MET A 91 -3.74 -14.03 -12.96
C MET A 91 -5.13 -14.54 -13.32
N SER A 92 -5.94 -13.75 -14.03
CA SER A 92 -7.24 -14.17 -14.56
C SER A 92 -7.11 -15.40 -15.48
N TYR A 93 -6.11 -15.39 -16.36
CA TYR A 93 -5.79 -16.51 -17.25
C TYR A 93 -5.37 -17.76 -16.47
N TRP A 94 -4.52 -17.59 -15.45
CA TRP A 94 -4.06 -18.70 -14.62
C TRP A 94 -5.22 -19.32 -13.82
N GLU A 95 -6.11 -18.48 -13.31
CA GLU A 95 -7.35 -18.87 -12.63
C GLU A 95 -8.28 -19.69 -13.55
N ALA A 96 -8.38 -19.30 -14.83
CA ALA A 96 -9.19 -20.00 -15.83
C ALA A 96 -8.64 -21.39 -16.21
N ARG A 97 -7.33 -21.60 -16.13
CA ARG A 97 -6.70 -22.90 -16.44
C ARG A 97 -6.95 -23.98 -15.37
N GLY A 98 -7.29 -23.60 -14.14
CA GLY A 98 -7.77 -24.54 -13.11
C GLY A 98 -6.77 -25.62 -12.69
N GLU A 99 -5.46 -25.40 -12.81
CA GLU A 99 -4.44 -26.39 -12.46
C GLU A 99 -4.49 -26.72 -10.95
N ALA A 100 -4.95 -27.93 -10.62
CA ALA A 100 -5.19 -28.39 -9.24
C ALA A 100 -3.98 -28.24 -8.30
N VAL A 101 -2.77 -28.32 -8.86
CA VAL A 101 -1.47 -28.14 -8.17
C VAL A 101 -1.32 -26.74 -7.56
N HIS A 102 -2.03 -25.74 -8.10
CA HIS A 102 -1.97 -24.34 -7.67
C HIS A 102 -3.22 -23.86 -6.90
N SER A 103 -4.24 -24.70 -6.75
CA SER A 103 -5.53 -24.35 -6.10
C SER A 103 -5.38 -23.67 -4.74
N GLY A 104 -4.54 -24.22 -3.86
CA GLY A 104 -4.27 -23.64 -2.54
C GLY A 104 -3.53 -22.29 -2.59
N THR A 105 -2.72 -22.06 -3.63
CA THR A 105 -1.97 -20.80 -3.81
C THR A 105 -2.83 -19.71 -4.41
N LEU A 106 -3.65 -20.04 -5.41
CA LEU A 106 -4.64 -19.11 -5.97
C LEU A 106 -5.64 -18.70 -4.90
N HIS A 107 -6.15 -19.66 -4.12
CA HIS A 107 -7.02 -19.37 -2.99
C HIS A 107 -6.36 -18.43 -1.96
N TRP A 108 -5.12 -18.72 -1.55
CA TRP A 108 -4.36 -17.84 -0.66
C TRP A 108 -4.18 -16.44 -1.26
N LEU A 109 -3.85 -16.34 -2.54
CA LEU A 109 -3.57 -15.05 -3.19
C LEU A 109 -4.82 -14.18 -3.30
N ARG A 110 -6.00 -14.77 -3.62
CA ARG A 110 -7.29 -14.07 -3.56
C ARG A 110 -7.52 -13.49 -2.16
N GLY A 111 -7.33 -14.30 -1.12
CA GLY A 111 -7.46 -13.87 0.26
C GLY A 111 -6.43 -12.80 0.64
N CYS A 112 -5.19 -12.93 0.15
CA CYS A 112 -4.11 -11.98 0.41
C CYS A 112 -4.50 -10.59 -0.07
N VAL A 113 -4.95 -10.45 -1.32
CA VAL A 113 -5.42 -9.17 -1.87
C VAL A 113 -6.62 -8.66 -1.07
N VAL A 114 -7.60 -9.51 -0.80
CA VAL A 114 -8.84 -9.14 -0.08
C VAL A 114 -8.53 -8.57 1.31
N TRP A 115 -7.78 -9.32 2.10
CA TRP A 115 -7.45 -8.94 3.47
C TRP A 115 -6.36 -7.86 3.56
N SER A 116 -5.68 -7.54 2.45
CA SER A 116 -4.78 -6.38 2.38
C SER A 116 -5.52 -5.09 2.05
N MET A 117 -6.40 -5.12 1.05
CA MET A 117 -7.09 -3.90 0.59
C MET A 117 -8.28 -3.53 1.49
N LEU A 118 -8.97 -4.50 2.08
CA LEU A 118 -10.14 -4.23 2.91
C LEU A 118 -9.83 -3.33 4.12
N PRO A 119 -8.79 -3.60 4.95
CA PRO A 119 -8.41 -2.68 6.02
C PRO A 119 -8.03 -1.30 5.51
N TYR A 120 -7.38 -1.22 4.35
CA TYR A 120 -6.99 0.04 3.73
C TYR A 120 -8.17 0.89 3.31
N TYR A 121 -9.13 0.32 2.59
CA TYR A 121 -10.36 1.04 2.27
C TYR A 121 -11.14 1.43 3.52
N ALA A 122 -11.20 0.57 4.54
CA ALA A 122 -11.85 0.93 5.80
C ALA A 122 -11.21 2.15 6.47
N VAL A 123 -9.87 2.18 6.58
CA VAL A 123 -9.16 3.32 7.18
C VAL A 123 -9.26 4.57 6.30
N TYR A 124 -9.12 4.42 4.99
CA TYR A 124 -9.19 5.53 4.04
C TYR A 124 -10.60 6.17 4.01
N SER A 125 -11.65 5.35 3.97
CA SER A 125 -13.04 5.82 3.84
C SER A 125 -13.69 6.29 5.14
N ILE A 126 -13.11 5.99 6.31
CA ILE A 126 -13.59 6.45 7.61
C ILE A 126 -12.63 7.55 8.11
N PRO A 127 -12.99 8.85 7.96
CA PRO A 127 -12.11 9.96 8.32
C PRO A 127 -11.55 9.88 9.74
N GLN A 128 -12.34 9.44 10.72
CA GLN A 128 -11.89 9.29 12.09
C GLN A 128 -10.74 8.27 12.24
N LEU A 129 -10.77 7.18 11.46
CA LEU A 129 -9.67 6.20 11.46
C LEU A 129 -8.46 6.78 10.74
N ASN A 130 -8.67 7.40 9.57
CA ASN A 130 -7.61 8.05 8.79
C ASN A 130 -6.84 9.06 9.65
N MET A 131 -7.55 10.05 10.21
CA MET A 131 -7.02 11.06 11.12
C MET A 131 -6.33 10.43 12.34
N GLY A 132 -6.91 9.36 12.89
CA GLY A 132 -6.32 8.64 14.02
C GLY A 132 -4.95 8.04 13.68
N PHE A 133 -4.81 7.39 12.51
CA PHE A 133 -3.53 6.85 12.05
C PHE A 133 -2.51 7.94 11.76
N VAL A 134 -2.93 9.02 11.11
CA VAL A 134 -2.06 10.19 10.84
C VAL A 134 -1.52 10.77 12.14
N TYR A 135 -2.43 11.07 13.08
CA TYR A 135 -2.08 11.68 14.36
C TYR A 135 -1.19 10.77 15.21
N PHE A 136 -1.54 9.48 15.30
CA PHE A 136 -0.72 8.49 16.01
C PHE A 136 0.70 8.38 15.42
N THR A 137 0.82 8.49 14.10
CA THR A 137 2.12 8.47 13.42
C THR A 137 2.96 9.69 13.77
N ALA A 138 2.36 10.88 13.77
CA ALA A 138 3.04 12.12 14.15
C ALA A 138 3.51 12.07 15.61
N LEU A 139 2.63 11.69 16.53
CA LEU A 139 2.95 11.53 17.96
C LEU A 139 4.07 10.52 18.20
N SER A 140 4.06 9.39 17.48
CA SER A 140 5.10 8.37 17.67
C SER A 140 6.47 8.88 17.21
N ALA A 141 6.51 9.70 16.15
CA ALA A 141 7.73 10.33 15.67
C ALA A 141 8.24 11.41 16.64
N GLU A 142 7.36 12.28 17.13
CA GLU A 142 7.67 13.27 18.18
C GLU A 142 8.24 12.58 19.43
N TRP A 143 7.56 11.54 19.93
CA TRP A 143 8.02 10.79 21.11
C TRP A 143 9.41 10.18 20.91
N MET A 144 9.71 9.68 19.70
CA MET A 144 11.04 9.16 19.38
C MET A 144 12.10 10.27 19.35
N LEU A 145 11.76 11.44 18.80
CA LEU A 145 12.64 12.61 18.78
C LEU A 145 12.97 13.07 20.21
N GLU A 146 11.95 13.21 21.06
CA GLU A 146 12.13 13.51 22.48
C GLU A 146 12.99 12.46 23.20
N PHE A 147 12.68 11.17 23.00
CA PHE A 147 13.44 10.07 23.58
C PHE A 147 14.93 10.09 23.17
N SER A 148 15.21 10.49 21.93
CA SER A 148 16.58 10.61 21.42
C SER A 148 17.34 11.85 21.92
N GLY A 149 16.69 12.72 22.69
CA GLY A 149 17.26 13.98 23.17
C GLY A 149 17.21 15.12 22.14
N ILE A 150 16.52 14.91 21.03
CA ILE A 150 16.31 15.87 19.94
C ILE A 150 14.89 16.44 20.09
N GLY A 151 14.61 17.04 21.25
CA GLY A 151 13.31 17.65 21.54
C GLY A 151 13.10 18.99 20.82
N GLY A 152 11.97 19.64 21.08
CA GLY A 152 11.64 20.95 20.49
C GLY A 152 10.74 20.87 19.25
N TYR A 153 10.18 19.70 18.98
CA TYR A 153 9.13 19.53 17.99
C TYR A 153 7.78 19.40 18.67
N ALA A 154 6.72 19.88 18.01
CA ALA A 154 5.35 19.77 18.48
C ALA A 154 4.41 19.37 17.34
N VAL A 155 3.51 18.45 17.61
CA VAL A 155 2.45 18.06 16.68
C VAL A 155 1.40 19.17 16.59
N GLY A 156 1.19 19.72 15.40
CA GLY A 156 0.25 20.80 15.13
C GLY A 156 -1.22 20.37 15.05
N GLU A 157 -2.08 21.29 14.59
CA GLU A 157 -3.51 21.02 14.41
C GLU A 157 -3.76 20.10 13.20
N MET A 158 -4.76 19.23 13.31
CA MET A 158 -5.19 18.37 12.20
C MET A 158 -5.84 19.22 11.10
N MET A 159 -5.34 19.07 9.88
CA MET A 159 -5.79 19.76 8.69
C MET A 159 -6.45 18.78 7.71
N VAL A 160 -7.34 19.30 6.88
CA VAL A 160 -7.94 18.57 5.76
C VAL A 160 -7.77 19.36 4.48
N GLU A 161 -7.21 18.70 3.47
CA GLU A 161 -7.15 19.17 2.09
C GLU A 161 -8.20 18.43 1.26
N ARG A 162 -9.12 19.19 0.67
CA ARG A 162 -10.18 18.67 -0.20
C ARG A 162 -9.79 18.94 -1.65
N PHE A 163 -10.26 18.11 -2.57
CA PHE A 163 -9.90 18.24 -3.97
C PHE A 163 -10.24 19.63 -4.52
N GLY A 164 -9.24 20.35 -5.02
CA GLY A 164 -9.40 21.70 -5.58
C GLY A 164 -9.64 22.82 -4.56
N HIS A 165 -9.46 22.57 -3.27
CA HIS A 165 -9.64 23.56 -2.20
C HIS A 165 -8.39 23.71 -1.34
N ALA A 166 -8.19 24.90 -0.76
CA ALA A 166 -7.10 25.13 0.18
C ALA A 166 -7.28 24.29 1.46
N PRO A 167 -6.17 23.86 2.09
CA PRO A 167 -6.21 23.18 3.39
C PRO A 167 -6.88 24.04 4.46
N ILE A 168 -7.78 23.42 5.23
CA ILE A 168 -8.45 24.05 6.38
C ILE A 168 -8.27 23.19 7.64
N PRO A 169 -8.33 23.77 8.84
CA PRO A 169 -8.40 22.99 10.07
C PRO A 169 -9.61 22.04 10.07
N VAL A 170 -9.45 20.83 10.60
CA VAL A 170 -10.55 19.86 10.75
C VAL A 170 -11.63 20.36 11.73
N SER A 171 -11.27 21.29 12.62
CA SER A 171 -12.21 22.01 13.49
C SER A 171 -13.24 22.82 12.70
N ASP A 172 -12.83 23.41 11.58
CA ASP A 172 -13.67 24.21 10.67
C ASP A 172 -14.33 23.37 9.56
N TRP A 173 -14.07 22.07 9.55
CA TRP A 173 -14.58 21.16 8.54
C TRP A 173 -15.97 20.61 8.89
N GLU A 174 -16.97 20.94 8.08
CA GLU A 174 -18.36 20.49 8.25
C GLU A 174 -18.66 19.08 7.66
N GLY A 175 -17.65 18.38 7.15
CA GLY A 175 -17.84 17.06 6.56
C GLY A 175 -18.11 15.95 7.57
N ASN A 176 -18.65 14.83 7.08
CA ASN A 176 -18.96 13.69 7.93
C ASN A 176 -17.67 12.96 8.37
N ARG A 177 -17.48 12.79 9.68
CA ARG A 177 -16.29 12.14 10.26
C ARG A 177 -16.26 10.61 10.16
N TRP A 178 -17.39 9.99 9.81
CA TRP A 178 -17.53 8.53 9.74
C TRP A 178 -17.64 8.00 8.32
N ILE A 179 -18.06 8.82 7.38
CA ILE A 179 -18.19 8.46 5.97
C ILE A 179 -17.60 9.59 5.15
N LEU A 180 -16.54 9.30 4.39
CA LEU A 180 -15.95 10.28 3.49
C LEU A 180 -16.94 10.61 2.36
N SER A 181 -17.57 11.78 2.45
CA SER A 181 -18.61 12.24 1.52
C SER A 181 -18.08 13.08 0.36
N GLU A 182 -16.83 13.51 0.43
CA GLU A 182 -16.20 14.39 -0.56
C GLU A 182 -14.78 13.90 -0.91
N PRO A 183 -14.31 14.16 -2.15
CA PRO A 183 -12.97 13.75 -2.56
C PRO A 183 -11.89 14.56 -1.84
N LEU A 184 -10.87 13.84 -1.36
CA LEU A 184 -9.69 14.43 -0.72
C LEU A 184 -8.70 14.94 -1.79
N GLY A 185 -7.92 15.96 -1.42
CA GLY A 185 -6.75 16.41 -2.18
C GLY A 185 -5.54 15.50 -1.97
N GLU A 186 -4.36 15.93 -2.42
CA GLU A 186 -3.15 15.13 -2.39
C GLU A 186 -2.70 14.75 -0.97
N ALA A 187 -2.72 15.70 -0.03
CA ALA A 187 -2.37 15.39 1.37
C ALA A 187 -3.53 14.73 2.12
N GLY A 188 -4.77 15.01 1.71
CA GLY A 188 -5.98 14.56 2.39
C GLY A 188 -6.02 15.04 3.85
N PHE A 189 -6.08 14.12 4.81
CA PHE A 189 -5.91 14.46 6.22
C PHE A 189 -4.43 14.46 6.59
N PHE A 190 -3.96 15.57 7.16
CA PHE A 190 -2.57 15.72 7.52
C PHE A 190 -2.36 16.53 8.80
N VAL A 191 -1.20 16.34 9.43
CA VAL A 191 -0.80 17.10 10.62
C VAL A 191 0.61 17.65 10.42
N PRO A 192 0.83 18.97 10.54
CA PRO A 192 2.16 19.54 10.49
C PRO A 192 2.93 19.24 11.78
N MET A 193 4.24 19.01 11.64
CA MET A 193 5.19 18.96 12.74
C MET A 193 5.93 20.30 12.77
N ASN A 194 5.81 20.99 13.89
CA ASN A 194 6.37 22.32 14.08
C ASN A 194 7.65 22.24 14.89
N ASP A 195 8.63 23.08 14.56
CA ASP A 195 9.82 23.29 15.39
C ASP A 195 9.52 24.26 16.57
N SER A 196 10.53 24.52 17.39
CA SER A 196 10.44 25.43 18.53
C SER A 196 10.22 26.90 18.16
N GLU A 197 10.46 27.26 16.89
CA GLU A 197 10.25 28.60 16.34
C GLU A 197 8.85 28.76 15.71
N GLY A 198 8.08 27.67 15.64
CA GLY A 198 6.76 27.61 14.99
C GLY A 198 6.83 27.41 13.48
N GLY A 199 7.99 27.07 12.94
CA GLY A 199 8.19 26.69 11.56
C GLY A 199 7.65 25.30 11.25
N ASN A 200 6.93 25.15 10.15
CA ASN A 200 6.46 23.85 9.67
C ASN A 200 7.63 23.09 9.04
N VAL A 201 8.09 22.01 9.68
CA VAL A 201 9.22 21.21 9.18
C VAL A 201 8.74 20.15 8.18
N VAL A 202 7.75 19.34 8.57
CA VAL A 202 7.21 18.23 7.77
C VAL A 202 5.72 18.06 8.06
N ALA A 203 4.92 17.69 7.05
CA ALA A 203 3.53 17.26 7.23
C ALA A 203 3.42 15.73 7.24
N PHE A 204 2.72 15.19 8.23
CA PHE A 204 2.39 13.77 8.33
C PHE A 204 1.07 13.50 7.62
N ILE A 205 1.06 12.54 6.70
CA ILE A 205 -0.11 12.05 5.96
C ILE A 205 -0.30 10.55 6.22
N LEU A 206 -1.42 9.98 5.75
CA LEU A 206 -1.72 8.55 5.94
C LEU A 206 -0.59 7.65 5.39
N ALA A 207 0.04 8.03 4.27
CA ALA A 207 1.14 7.28 3.67
C ALA A 207 2.36 7.14 4.62
N CYS A 208 2.56 8.08 5.56
CA CYS A 208 3.64 8.03 6.54
C CYS A 208 3.39 7.06 7.69
N SER A 209 2.19 6.48 7.82
CA SER A 209 1.85 5.59 8.94
C SER A 209 2.37 4.15 8.80
N ALA A 210 2.97 3.81 7.65
CA ALA A 210 3.27 2.44 7.21
C ALA A 210 2.06 1.50 7.21
N PHE A 211 0.84 2.04 7.30
CA PHE A 211 -0.38 1.25 7.33
C PHE A 211 -0.52 0.36 6.08
N GLN A 212 -0.08 0.83 4.90
CA GLN A 212 -0.07 0.03 3.69
C GLN A 212 0.76 -1.25 3.82
N SER A 213 1.96 -1.16 4.41
CA SER A 213 2.81 -2.34 4.66
C SER A 213 2.16 -3.29 5.66
N MET A 214 1.64 -2.75 6.77
CA MET A 214 0.91 -3.52 7.78
C MET A 214 -0.27 -4.29 7.18
N ALA A 215 -1.06 -3.62 6.33
CA ALA A 215 -2.23 -4.20 5.68
C ALA A 215 -1.82 -5.37 4.75
N VAL A 216 -0.73 -5.23 3.98
CA VAL A 216 -0.19 -6.33 3.15
C VAL A 216 0.21 -7.53 4.01
N PHE A 217 0.90 -7.33 5.13
CA PHE A 217 1.26 -8.42 6.04
C PHE A 217 0.03 -9.06 6.70
N ILE A 218 -0.97 -8.25 7.09
CA ILE A 218 -2.26 -8.74 7.57
C ILE A 218 -2.90 -9.64 6.53
N GLY A 219 -2.97 -9.18 5.28
CA GLY A 219 -3.57 -9.95 4.20
C GLY A 219 -2.86 -11.27 3.95
N ALA A 220 -1.54 -11.22 3.82
CA ALA A 220 -0.71 -12.39 3.59
C ALA A 220 -0.85 -13.46 4.69
N ILE A 221 -0.91 -13.05 5.97
CA ILE A 221 -0.98 -13.96 7.13
C ILE A 221 -2.41 -14.45 7.36
N VAL A 222 -3.42 -13.58 7.30
CA VAL A 222 -4.83 -13.94 7.56
C VAL A 222 -5.34 -14.90 6.49
N ALA A 223 -4.94 -14.72 5.23
CA ALA A 223 -5.35 -15.54 4.11
C ALA A 223 -4.84 -17.00 4.15
N LEU A 224 -3.89 -17.35 5.03
CA LEU A 224 -3.38 -18.72 5.15
C LEU A 224 -4.43 -19.67 5.76
N SER A 225 -5.26 -20.29 4.94
CA SER A 225 -6.32 -21.21 5.42
C SER A 225 -5.80 -22.45 6.16
N SER A 226 -4.56 -22.88 5.87
CA SER A 226 -3.92 -24.06 6.46
C SER A 226 -3.32 -23.85 7.86
N VAL A 227 -3.25 -22.62 8.36
CA VAL A 227 -2.55 -22.28 9.61
C VAL A 227 -3.57 -21.95 10.72
N HIS A 228 -3.37 -22.52 11.90
CA HIS A 228 -4.20 -22.22 13.08
C HIS A 228 -4.09 -20.75 13.51
N TRP A 229 -5.21 -20.17 13.98
CA TRP A 229 -5.31 -18.76 14.39
C TRP A 229 -4.25 -18.32 15.42
N LYS A 230 -3.86 -19.20 16.36
CA LYS A 230 -2.82 -18.89 17.35
C LYS A 230 -1.46 -18.58 16.72
N ARG A 231 -1.08 -19.29 15.64
CA ARG A 231 0.17 -19.03 14.90
C ARG A 231 0.09 -17.73 14.10
N LYS A 232 -1.06 -17.49 13.44
CA LYS A 232 -1.33 -16.22 12.73
C LYS A 232 -1.23 -15.01 13.66
N LEU A 233 -1.88 -15.07 14.81
CA LEU A 233 -1.87 -13.99 15.79
C LEU A 233 -0.45 -13.74 16.31
N ARG A 234 0.33 -14.79 16.61
CA ARG A 234 1.75 -14.62 17.00
C ARG A 234 2.57 -13.93 15.90
N ALA A 235 2.37 -14.31 14.64
CA ALA A 235 3.04 -13.67 13.52
C ALA A 235 2.65 -12.20 13.36
N LEU A 236 1.38 -11.86 13.50
CA LEU A 236 0.90 -10.48 13.45
C LEU A 236 1.42 -9.65 14.63
N LEU A 237 1.46 -10.22 15.84
CA LEU A 237 2.01 -9.57 17.04
C LEU A 237 3.52 -9.33 16.96
N ILE A 238 4.23 -10.02 16.07
CA ILE A 238 5.64 -9.74 15.79
C ILE A 238 5.73 -8.73 14.64
N ALA A 239 5.07 -9.00 13.51
CA ALA A 239 5.20 -8.19 12.31
C ALA A 239 4.69 -6.75 12.47
N LEU A 240 3.49 -6.55 13.03
CA LEU A 240 2.88 -5.22 13.11
C LEU A 240 3.69 -4.27 14.01
N PRO A 241 4.10 -4.65 15.25
CA PRO A 241 4.94 -3.80 16.06
C PRO A 241 6.31 -3.52 15.43
N THR A 242 6.93 -4.52 14.78
CA THR A 242 8.22 -4.30 14.11
C THR A 242 8.09 -3.28 12.97
N ILE A 243 7.07 -3.40 12.12
CA ILE A 243 6.80 -2.42 11.05
C ILE A 243 6.57 -1.02 11.65
N HIS A 244 5.79 -0.94 12.73
CA HIS A 244 5.51 0.34 13.38
C HIS A 244 6.80 0.98 13.93
N VAL A 245 7.62 0.24 14.68
CA VAL A 245 8.89 0.74 15.23
C VAL A 245 9.82 1.25 14.13
N LEU A 246 9.99 0.48 13.05
CA LEU A 246 10.81 0.87 11.90
C LEU A 246 10.28 2.14 11.23
N ASN A 247 8.95 2.27 11.13
CA ASN A 247 8.31 3.46 10.59
C ASN A 247 8.52 4.69 11.47
N VAL A 248 8.46 4.53 12.80
CA VAL A 248 8.75 5.60 13.75
C VAL A 248 10.18 6.10 13.60
N PHE A 249 11.17 5.19 13.52
CA PHE A 249 12.56 5.57 13.26
C PHE A 249 12.73 6.30 11.92
N ARG A 250 12.07 5.83 10.86
CA ARG A 250 12.07 6.50 9.55
C ARG A 250 11.55 7.93 9.67
N ASN A 251 10.38 8.11 10.27
CA ASN A 251 9.73 9.42 10.31
C ASN A 251 10.45 10.40 11.21
N ALA A 252 10.88 9.98 12.41
CA ALA A 252 11.72 10.79 13.29
C ALA A 252 13.03 11.19 12.60
N GLY A 253 13.68 10.24 11.93
CA GLY A 253 14.89 10.52 11.16
C GLY A 253 14.69 11.54 10.04
N ILE A 254 13.57 11.47 9.30
CA ILE A 254 13.24 12.45 8.25
C ILE A 254 13.01 13.85 8.85
N VAL A 255 12.26 13.96 9.95
CA VAL A 255 12.01 15.24 10.62
C VAL A 255 13.34 15.87 11.06
N TRP A 256 14.17 15.13 11.79
CA TRP A 256 15.45 15.62 12.26
C TRP A 256 16.40 16.00 11.11
N LEU A 257 16.52 15.15 10.08
CA LEU A 257 17.40 15.45 8.95
C LEU A 257 16.97 16.70 8.21
N THR A 258 15.65 16.88 8.02
CA THR A 258 15.10 18.04 7.31
C THR A 258 15.37 19.34 8.08
N ASP A 259 15.23 19.30 9.40
CA ASP A 259 15.46 20.45 10.28
C ASP A 259 16.95 20.77 10.50
N ALA A 260 17.80 19.74 10.66
CA ALA A 260 19.23 19.93 10.93
C ALA A 260 20.03 20.37 9.69
N TYR A 261 19.56 20.06 8.48
CA TYR A 261 20.26 20.35 7.23
C TYR A 261 19.38 21.04 6.17
N PRO A 262 18.80 22.22 6.46
CA PRO A 262 17.84 22.88 5.59
C PRO A 262 18.48 23.39 4.28
N SER A 263 19.79 23.69 4.29
CA SER A 263 20.54 24.16 3.12
C SER A 263 21.28 23.04 2.37
N TRP A 264 21.15 21.79 2.81
CA TRP A 264 21.86 20.68 2.17
C TRP A 264 21.14 20.27 0.88
N SER A 265 21.89 20.27 -0.21
CA SER A 265 21.43 19.76 -1.48
C SER A 265 22.50 18.90 -2.13
N LEU A 266 22.08 17.76 -2.68
CA LEU A 266 22.95 16.86 -3.43
C LEU A 266 22.35 16.69 -4.82
N PHE A 267 23.08 17.11 -5.86
CA PHE A 267 22.59 17.12 -7.24
C PHE A 267 21.24 17.85 -7.43
N GLY A 268 20.95 18.87 -6.61
CA GLY A 268 19.71 19.64 -6.66
C GLY A 268 18.53 19.04 -5.90
N MET A 269 18.68 17.87 -5.24
CA MET A 269 17.68 17.30 -4.33
C MET A 269 17.90 17.81 -2.90
N GLY A 270 16.84 18.24 -2.22
CA GLY A 270 16.89 18.67 -0.82
C GLY A 270 17.09 17.52 0.16
N MET A 271 17.45 17.83 1.41
CA MET A 271 17.67 16.82 2.45
C MET A 271 16.42 15.97 2.72
N PHE A 272 15.23 16.57 2.69
CA PHE A 272 13.96 15.84 2.80
C PHE A 272 13.83 14.78 1.71
N ASP A 273 14.03 15.15 0.44
CA ASP A 273 13.89 14.25 -0.70
C ASP A 273 14.93 13.13 -0.67
N PHE A 274 16.18 13.46 -0.29
CA PHE A 274 17.23 12.45 -0.14
C PHE A 274 16.94 11.48 1.01
N ALA A 275 16.51 11.98 2.17
CA ALA A 275 16.17 11.16 3.31
C ALA A 275 14.96 10.26 3.00
N HIS A 276 13.91 10.83 2.39
CA HIS A 276 12.67 10.14 2.08
C HIS A 276 12.84 9.10 0.95
N SER A 277 13.64 9.43 -0.06
CA SER A 277 13.77 8.62 -1.28
C SER A 277 14.94 7.65 -1.27
N TYR A 278 16.03 7.93 -0.54
CA TYR A 278 17.23 7.08 -0.54
C TYR A 278 17.54 6.48 0.82
N ALA A 279 17.76 7.31 1.85
CA ALA A 279 18.18 6.81 3.16
C ALA A 279 17.11 5.91 3.79
N ALA A 280 15.85 6.34 3.74
CA ALA A 280 14.72 5.57 4.23
C ALA A 280 14.49 4.28 3.43
N LYS A 281 14.64 4.30 2.10
CA LYS A 281 14.48 3.10 1.26
C LYS A 281 15.57 2.07 1.56
N PHE A 282 16.82 2.49 1.79
CA PHE A 282 17.93 1.59 2.15
C PHE A 282 17.72 0.95 3.54
N ALA A 283 17.40 1.75 4.56
CA ALA A 283 17.13 1.24 5.90
C ALA A 283 15.92 0.29 5.91
N SER A 284 14.87 0.62 5.16
CA SER A 284 13.69 -0.24 4.98
C SER A 284 14.05 -1.56 4.30
N LEU A 285 14.87 -1.55 3.25
CA LEU A 285 15.32 -2.77 2.56
C LEU A 285 16.07 -3.71 3.52
N PHE A 286 16.98 -3.15 4.33
CA PHE A 286 17.72 -3.92 5.32
C PHE A 286 16.79 -4.52 6.39
N ALA A 287 15.83 -3.73 6.88
CA ALA A 287 14.87 -4.21 7.86
C ALA A 287 13.94 -5.30 7.28
N MET A 288 13.53 -5.18 6.02
CA MET A 288 12.77 -6.20 5.30
C MET A 288 13.56 -7.51 5.16
N PHE A 289 14.88 -7.45 4.94
CA PHE A 289 15.73 -8.63 4.89
C PHE A 289 15.75 -9.38 6.23
N LEU A 290 15.91 -8.68 7.35
CA LEU A 290 15.87 -9.30 8.69
C LEU A 290 14.48 -9.87 9.00
N MET A 291 13.43 -9.14 8.64
CA MET A 291 12.05 -9.61 8.78
C MET A 291 11.79 -10.86 7.95
N ALA A 292 12.29 -10.96 6.73
CA ALA A 292 12.12 -12.14 5.88
C ALA A 292 12.72 -13.40 6.53
N ILE A 293 13.91 -13.29 7.14
CA ILE A 293 14.54 -14.41 7.88
C ILE A 293 13.65 -14.85 9.05
N ALA A 294 13.20 -13.91 9.88
CA ALA A 294 12.33 -14.21 11.02
C ALA A 294 10.96 -14.79 10.60
N LEU A 295 10.41 -14.29 9.48
CA LEU A 295 9.10 -14.71 8.97
C LEU A 295 9.15 -16.10 8.33
N PHE A 296 10.26 -16.47 7.69
CA PHE A 296 10.43 -17.80 7.08
C PHE A 296 10.52 -18.91 8.14
N ASP A 297 11.14 -18.63 9.29
CA ASP A 297 11.15 -19.57 10.41
C ASP A 297 9.77 -19.71 11.07
N LEU A 298 8.98 -18.63 11.09
CA LEU A 298 7.67 -18.62 11.76
C LEU A 298 6.52 -19.16 10.89
N LEU A 299 6.57 -18.88 9.58
CA LEU A 299 5.52 -19.17 8.60
C LEU A 299 6.13 -19.68 7.27
N PRO A 300 6.73 -20.88 7.23
CA PRO A 300 7.24 -21.48 6.00
C PRO A 300 6.13 -21.70 4.95
N GLU A 301 4.87 -21.77 5.38
CA GLU A 301 3.71 -21.85 4.50
C GLU A 301 3.56 -20.62 3.59
N LEU A 302 3.84 -19.42 4.10
CA LEU A 302 3.81 -18.20 3.31
C LEU A 302 4.87 -18.23 2.21
N HIS A 303 6.11 -18.61 2.57
CA HIS A 303 7.21 -18.75 1.64
C HIS A 303 6.87 -19.71 0.49
N ARG A 304 6.26 -20.87 0.79
CA ARG A 304 5.85 -21.84 -0.24
C ARG A 304 4.84 -21.25 -1.22
N HIS A 305 3.88 -20.46 -0.75
CA HIS A 305 2.91 -19.81 -1.64
C HIS A 305 3.57 -18.74 -2.51
N ILE A 306 4.44 -17.90 -1.95
CA ILE A 306 5.19 -16.87 -2.70
C ILE A 306 6.03 -17.53 -3.80
N MET A 307 6.82 -18.56 -3.47
CA MET A 307 7.67 -19.23 -4.45
C MET A 307 6.87 -19.87 -5.58
N ARG A 308 5.69 -20.43 -5.29
CA ARG A 308 4.80 -20.99 -6.34
C ARG A 308 4.26 -19.91 -7.27
N VAL A 309 3.97 -18.71 -6.77
CA VAL A 309 3.55 -17.57 -7.61
C VAL A 309 4.71 -17.08 -8.49
N LEU A 310 5.95 -17.11 -7.97
CA LEU A 310 7.13 -16.64 -8.70
C LEU A 310 7.69 -17.67 -9.69
N ASN A 311 7.45 -18.97 -9.51
CA ASN A 311 8.01 -20.03 -10.36
C ASN A 311 7.73 -19.85 -11.87
N PRO A 312 6.51 -19.48 -12.33
CA PRO A 312 6.26 -19.22 -13.74
C PRO A 312 7.07 -18.05 -14.29
N LEU A 313 7.26 -16.99 -13.50
CA LEU A 313 8.06 -15.82 -13.88
C LEU A 313 9.55 -16.18 -13.98
N MET A 314 10.06 -16.95 -13.01
CA MET A 314 11.44 -17.45 -13.04
C MET A 314 11.67 -18.43 -14.20
N GLY A 315 10.69 -19.26 -14.56
CA GLY A 315 10.76 -20.16 -15.71
C GLY A 315 10.73 -19.43 -17.06
N ALA A 316 10.09 -18.27 -17.14
CA ALA A 316 10.10 -17.42 -18.34
C ALA A 316 11.40 -16.59 -18.50
N LEU A 317 12.06 -16.27 -17.39
CA LEU A 317 13.32 -15.50 -17.35
C LEU A 317 14.59 -16.37 -17.25
N GLY A 318 14.45 -17.65 -16.90
CA GLY A 318 15.55 -18.60 -16.82
C GLY A 318 15.98 -19.10 -18.21
N PRO A 319 17.26 -19.41 -18.43
CA PRO A 319 17.69 -20.03 -19.68
C PRO A 319 16.91 -21.35 -19.87
N LYS A 320 16.26 -21.50 -21.03
CA LYS A 320 15.66 -22.77 -21.44
C LYS A 320 16.71 -23.87 -21.27
N GLN A 321 16.45 -24.83 -20.39
CA GLN A 321 17.26 -26.06 -20.38
C GLN A 321 17.11 -26.69 -21.77
N VAL A 322 18.20 -26.68 -22.52
CA VAL A 322 18.33 -27.41 -23.78
C VAL A 322 18.11 -28.89 -23.45
N PRO A 323 17.27 -29.63 -24.19
CA PRO A 323 17.15 -31.06 -24.00
C PRO A 323 18.54 -31.67 -24.22
N SER A 324 19.04 -32.39 -23.22
CA SER A 324 20.25 -33.19 -23.40
C SER A 324 19.90 -34.35 -24.34
N ASP A 325 20.13 -34.15 -25.64
CA ASP A 325 20.30 -35.25 -26.59
C ASP A 325 21.61 -35.96 -26.24
N HIS A 326 21.52 -36.91 -25.31
CA HIS A 326 22.48 -37.98 -25.22
C HIS A 326 21.75 -39.30 -25.39
N SER A 327 22.03 -39.86 -26.56
CA SER A 327 21.74 -41.18 -27.10
C SER A 327 22.11 -42.32 -26.16
#